data_AF-A0A956B4E4-F1
#
_entry.id   AF-A0A956B4E4-F1
#
_cell.length_a   1.000
_cell.length_b   1.000
_cell.length_c   1.000
_cell.angle_alpha   90.00
_cell.angle_beta   90.00
_cell.angle_gamma   90.00
#
_symmetry.space_group_name_H-M   'P 1'
#
loop_
_entity.id
_entity.type
_entity.pdbx_description
1 polymer ?
#
loop_
_entity_poly.entity_id
_entity_poly.type
_entity_poly.pdbx_seq_one_letter_code
_entity_poly.pdbx_strand_id
1 'polypeptide(L)'
;MVRHAAVCIVGMGLILAGCREAGRPTTRSQSRPPVDAGASNTPDTGAEVDSGIDEDGGVDPTPDTGVPPADAGFRDAGFADAGFPDSGAPSGAVTVYQLQDPTRTGHPAVDSPVRLVDVIVTAVAVGGGTDGSFWVQEQGGGPYSGILVFRPTAVPVTGVQVGDRVTVTGTYTEYFDVTEVILSTLESAVPAVPPVPARVAALDLANGSASAESWEGVLVRVESVTVLDDMPDAPDDFGEWVITGGLRVDDQLYSVEPRPSVGTVIQSIVGIQHHAFENYKLLPRSAADVIY
;
A
#
# COMPACT_ATOMS: atom_id res chain seq x y z
N MET A 1 -3.74 -64.86 5.55
CA MET A 1 -3.27 -63.93 6.61
C MET A 1 -2.85 -62.67 5.86
N VAL A 2 -3.53 -61.52 5.93
CA VAL A 2 -3.81 -60.68 7.11
C VAL A 2 -5.19 -60.02 6.95
N ARG A 3 -5.80 -59.72 8.10
CA ARG A 3 -7.19 -59.31 8.31
C ARG A 3 -7.42 -57.82 8.03
N HIS A 4 -8.61 -57.50 7.55
CA HIS A 4 -9.27 -56.19 7.72
C HIS A 4 -9.52 -55.93 9.21
N ALA A 5 -9.33 -54.67 9.64
CA ALA A 5 -10.04 -54.11 10.79
C ALA A 5 -10.20 -52.60 10.61
N ALA A 6 -11.44 -52.17 10.73
CA ALA A 6 -11.94 -50.82 10.60
C ALA A 6 -11.91 -50.08 11.95
N VAL A 7 -11.79 -48.74 11.85
CA VAL A 7 -12.50 -47.69 12.61
C VAL A 7 -12.45 -47.71 14.16
N CYS A 8 -11.98 -46.59 14.71
CA CYS A 8 -12.58 -45.99 15.91
C CYS A 8 -12.59 -44.46 15.78
N ILE A 9 -13.79 -43.92 15.65
CA ILE A 9 -14.15 -42.52 15.89
C ILE A 9 -14.30 -42.35 17.40
N VAL A 10 -13.68 -41.31 17.98
CA VAL A 10 -14.17 -40.70 19.22
C VAL A 10 -14.13 -39.19 19.02
N GLY A 11 -15.32 -38.60 18.86
CA GLY A 11 -15.56 -37.19 19.13
C GLY A 11 -16.06 -37.01 20.56
N MET A 12 -15.71 -35.87 21.15
CA MET A 12 -16.28 -35.17 22.33
C MET A 12 -15.16 -34.25 22.84
N GLY A 13 -15.35 -32.98 23.18
CA GLY A 13 -16.54 -32.17 23.38
C GLY A 13 -16.10 -30.91 24.14
N LEU A 14 -16.60 -29.77 23.68
CA LEU A 14 -16.98 -28.57 24.43
C LEU A 14 -16.65 -28.53 25.95
N ILE A 15 -15.86 -27.54 26.38
CA ILE A 15 -15.93 -27.00 27.75
C ILE A 15 -16.11 -25.48 27.67
N LEU A 16 -17.30 -25.04 28.06
CA LEU A 16 -17.70 -23.69 28.43
C LEU A 16 -17.81 -23.64 29.97
N ALA A 17 -17.42 -22.50 30.54
CA ALA A 17 -17.73 -21.92 31.87
C ALA A 17 -16.42 -21.42 32.54
N GLY A 18 -16.28 -20.20 33.06
CA GLY A 18 -17.25 -19.20 33.48
C GLY A 18 -16.82 -18.62 34.84
N CYS A 19 -17.17 -17.35 35.10
CA CYS A 19 -17.15 -16.60 36.38
C CYS A 19 -15.83 -15.88 36.78
N ARG A 20 -15.81 -14.68 37.37
CA ARG A 20 -16.72 -13.52 37.48
C ARG A 20 -15.96 -12.40 38.25
N GLU A 21 -16.13 -11.15 37.83
CA GLU A 21 -16.24 -9.88 38.58
C GLU A 21 -15.23 -9.34 39.64
N ALA A 22 -14.91 -8.05 39.42
CA ALA A 22 -15.01 -6.89 40.32
C ALA A 22 -13.76 -6.33 41.02
N GLY A 23 -13.53 -5.03 40.79
CA GLY A 23 -12.69 -4.18 41.63
C GLY A 23 -12.43 -2.79 41.06
N ARG A 24 -13.36 -1.84 41.23
CA ARG A 24 -13.10 -0.39 41.14
C ARG A 24 -13.26 0.23 42.52
N PRO A 25 -12.44 1.23 42.88
CA PRO A 25 -12.98 2.36 43.62
C PRO A 25 -12.59 3.74 43.04
N THR A 26 -13.58 4.64 43.18
CA THR A 26 -13.62 6.11 43.27
C THR A 26 -12.46 6.73 44.07
N THR A 27 -12.03 8.01 44.04
CA THR A 27 -12.48 9.35 43.59
C THR A 27 -11.41 10.35 44.08
N ARG A 28 -11.09 11.44 43.36
CA ARG A 28 -11.07 12.82 43.93
C ARG A 28 -10.74 13.90 42.89
N SER A 29 -11.69 14.84 42.77
CA SER A 29 -11.52 16.25 42.43
C SER A 29 -10.31 16.88 43.15
N GLN A 30 -9.57 17.78 42.49
CA GLN A 30 -9.33 19.16 42.94
C GLN A 30 -8.93 20.10 41.77
N SER A 31 -9.39 21.34 41.91
CA SER A 31 -9.42 22.51 41.03
C SER A 31 -8.10 23.31 40.96
N ARG A 32 -7.88 24.04 39.84
CA ARG A 32 -6.94 25.18 39.70
C ARG A 32 -7.29 26.32 40.70
N PRO A 33 -6.41 27.31 40.93
CA PRO A 33 -6.51 28.58 40.15
C PRO A 33 -5.10 29.22 39.91
N PRO A 34 -4.93 30.55 39.63
CA PRO A 34 -4.22 31.00 38.42
C PRO A 34 -2.94 31.79 38.74
N VAL A 35 -2.15 32.12 37.71
CA VAL A 35 -1.26 33.29 37.76
C VAL A 35 -1.47 34.12 36.51
N ASP A 36 -1.74 35.39 36.78
CA ASP A 36 -2.07 36.51 35.91
C ASP A 36 -0.88 37.47 35.86
N ALA A 37 -0.97 38.38 34.89
CA ALA A 37 -0.26 39.63 34.70
C ALA A 37 1.19 39.54 34.16
N GLY A 38 1.53 40.23 33.07
CA GLY A 38 0.73 41.17 32.29
C GLY A 38 1.58 41.90 31.25
N ALA A 39 0.88 42.35 30.20
CA ALA A 39 1.04 43.57 29.38
C ALA A 39 2.46 43.90 28.80
N SER A 40 2.63 44.44 27.59
CA SER A 40 1.87 45.46 26.88
C SER A 40 2.44 45.67 25.46
N ASN A 41 1.54 45.91 24.50
CA ASN A 41 1.56 46.75 23.27
C ASN A 41 2.87 47.48 22.89
N THR A 42 3.28 47.63 21.62
CA THR A 42 2.57 48.22 20.44
C THR A 42 3.29 47.85 19.12
N PRO A 43 2.65 48.04 17.93
CA PRO A 43 3.22 47.69 16.64
C PRO A 43 4.11 48.80 16.08
N ASP A 44 5.16 48.44 15.33
CA ASP A 44 5.91 49.39 14.52
C ASP A 44 5.61 49.17 13.03
N THR A 45 5.10 50.23 12.41
CA THR A 45 4.88 50.43 10.99
C THR A 45 6.05 51.24 10.46
N GLY A 46 6.88 50.65 9.59
CA GLY A 46 7.99 51.37 8.96
C GLY A 46 8.22 50.89 7.53
N ALA A 47 7.58 51.56 6.58
CA ALA A 47 7.99 51.55 5.18
C ALA A 47 9.19 52.49 5.03
N GLU A 48 10.29 52.00 4.47
CA GLU A 48 11.34 52.84 3.90
C GLU A 48 11.56 52.34 2.46
N VAL A 49 11.29 53.26 1.55
CA VAL A 49 11.59 53.21 0.12
C VAL A 49 13.03 53.65 -0.01
N ASP A 50 13.89 52.86 -0.65
CA ASP A 50 15.18 53.36 -1.13
C ASP A 50 15.27 53.19 -2.65
N SER A 51 15.45 54.33 -3.29
CA SER A 51 15.53 54.57 -4.72
C SER A 51 16.99 54.77 -5.09
N GLY A 52 17.57 53.81 -5.81
CA GLY A 52 18.90 53.93 -6.42
C GLY A 52 18.86 53.57 -7.90
N ILE A 53 18.48 54.55 -8.72
CA ILE A 53 18.88 54.62 -10.13
C ILE A 53 20.22 55.34 -10.14
N ASP A 54 21.24 54.73 -10.73
CA ASP A 54 22.31 55.46 -11.39
C ASP A 54 22.56 54.80 -12.74
N GLU A 55 22.47 55.64 -13.77
CA GLU A 55 22.74 55.34 -15.16
C GLU A 55 24.25 55.32 -15.40
N ASP A 56 24.74 54.35 -16.17
CA ASP A 56 25.87 54.61 -17.06
C ASP A 56 25.84 53.63 -18.23
N GLY A 57 25.72 54.21 -19.42
CA GLY A 57 25.55 53.53 -20.69
C GLY A 57 26.82 52.86 -21.20
N GLY A 58 26.64 51.71 -21.84
CA GLY A 58 27.64 51.03 -22.65
C GLY A 58 26.96 50.25 -23.77
N VAL A 59 26.93 50.85 -24.96
CA VAL A 59 26.47 50.24 -26.21
C VAL A 59 27.63 49.42 -26.79
N ASP A 60 27.40 48.14 -27.09
CA ASP A 60 28.26 47.36 -28.00
C ASP A 60 27.40 46.72 -29.12
N PRO A 61 27.61 47.10 -30.39
CA PRO A 61 26.86 46.58 -31.53
C PRO A 61 27.70 45.59 -32.35
N THR A 62 27.24 44.36 -32.56
CA THR A 62 27.53 43.60 -33.79
C THR A 62 26.40 42.61 -34.12
N PRO A 63 26.22 42.24 -35.40
CA PRO A 63 24.90 42.21 -36.02
C PRO A 63 24.26 40.83 -36.16
N ASP A 64 22.93 40.87 -36.04
CA ASP A 64 21.96 39.91 -36.56
C ASP A 64 22.16 39.67 -38.07
N THR A 65 22.30 38.40 -38.46
CA THR A 65 22.01 37.93 -39.82
C THR A 65 20.87 36.92 -39.76
N GLY A 66 19.64 37.40 -39.73
CA GLY A 66 18.46 36.62 -40.05
C GLY A 66 18.39 36.29 -41.54
N VAL A 67 17.87 35.11 -41.87
CA VAL A 67 16.73 34.90 -42.80
C VAL A 67 16.03 33.56 -42.43
N PRO A 68 14.72 33.58 -42.07
CA PRO A 68 13.79 32.42 -42.00
C PRO A 68 13.04 32.27 -43.37
N PRO A 69 11.96 31.46 -43.60
CA PRO A 69 11.18 30.53 -42.77
C PRO A 69 10.94 29.14 -43.44
N ALA A 70 10.27 28.17 -42.81
CA ALA A 70 8.87 27.88 -43.13
C ALA A 70 8.18 27.02 -42.05
N ASP A 71 7.01 27.52 -41.68
CA ASP A 71 5.90 26.93 -40.93
C ASP A 71 5.39 25.61 -41.53
N ALA A 72 5.12 24.61 -40.68
CA ALA A 72 3.86 23.86 -40.64
C ALA A 72 3.91 22.78 -39.56
N GLY A 73 2.95 22.81 -38.62
CA GLY A 73 2.35 21.58 -38.12
C GLY A 73 2.44 21.32 -36.61
N PHE A 74 1.48 21.88 -35.90
CA PHE A 74 0.91 21.31 -34.68
C PHE A 74 0.61 19.80 -34.82
N ARG A 75 1.24 18.95 -33.97
CA ARG A 75 0.75 17.68 -33.34
C ARG A 75 1.93 16.80 -32.90
N ASP A 76 2.12 16.63 -31.59
CA ASP A 76 1.79 15.39 -30.87
C ASP A 76 2.33 15.51 -29.44
N ALA A 77 1.42 15.41 -28.47
CA ALA A 77 1.78 15.37 -27.05
C ALA A 77 2.24 13.95 -26.72
N GLY A 78 3.49 13.65 -27.06
CA GLY A 78 4.17 12.47 -26.54
C GLY A 78 4.39 12.68 -25.04
N PHE A 79 3.67 11.93 -24.22
CA PHE A 79 4.03 11.70 -22.83
C PHE A 79 5.48 11.20 -22.80
N ALA A 80 6.40 12.07 -22.40
CA ALA A 80 7.76 11.68 -22.13
C ALA A 80 7.72 10.74 -20.92
N ASP A 81 8.20 9.52 -21.16
CA ASP A 81 8.70 8.57 -20.17
C ASP A 81 9.46 9.33 -19.07
N ALA A 82 8.80 9.52 -17.93
CA ALA A 82 9.45 10.04 -16.73
C ALA A 82 10.29 8.90 -16.15
N GLY A 83 11.41 8.64 -16.81
CA GLY A 83 12.43 7.70 -16.37
C GLY A 83 12.86 8.04 -14.96
N PHE A 84 12.35 7.29 -13.98
CA PHE A 84 12.96 7.22 -12.67
C PHE A 84 14.35 6.60 -12.83
N PRO A 85 15.42 7.23 -12.34
CA PRO A 85 16.75 6.70 -12.51
C PRO A 85 16.85 5.35 -11.80
N ASP A 86 17.20 4.31 -12.57
CA ASP A 86 17.71 3.04 -12.06
C ASP A 86 19.01 3.33 -11.29
N SER A 87 18.89 3.67 -10.02
CA SER A 87 20.01 3.95 -9.13
C SER A 87 20.68 2.63 -8.75
N GLY A 88 21.47 2.10 -9.69
CA GLY A 88 22.54 1.12 -9.54
C GLY A 88 22.43 0.25 -8.30
N ALA A 89 21.50 -0.70 -8.32
CA ALA A 89 21.30 -1.65 -7.24
C ALA A 89 22.62 -2.41 -6.98
N PRO A 90 23.00 -2.68 -5.71
CA PRO A 90 24.18 -3.48 -5.39
C PRO A 90 24.07 -4.84 -6.11
N SER A 91 25.19 -5.44 -6.53
CA SER A 91 25.17 -6.61 -7.42
C SER A 91 24.19 -7.70 -6.95
N GLY A 92 23.17 -7.98 -7.77
CA GLY A 92 22.13 -8.97 -7.46
C GLY A 92 20.84 -8.42 -6.85
N ALA A 93 20.73 -7.11 -6.61
CA ALA A 93 19.48 -6.48 -6.24
C ALA A 93 18.61 -6.13 -7.46
N VAL A 94 17.30 -6.25 -7.29
CA VAL A 94 16.27 -5.94 -8.30
C VAL A 94 15.22 -5.02 -7.68
N THR A 95 14.50 -4.29 -8.52
CA THR A 95 13.36 -3.46 -8.12
C THR A 95 12.08 -4.29 -8.07
N VAL A 96 11.09 -3.83 -7.31
CA VAL A 96 9.75 -4.44 -7.32
C VAL A 96 9.14 -4.32 -8.71
N TYR A 97 9.36 -3.19 -9.39
CA TYR A 97 8.95 -2.97 -10.77
C TYR A 97 9.49 -4.03 -11.74
N GLN A 98 10.75 -4.44 -11.57
CA GLN A 98 11.34 -5.48 -12.42
C GLN A 98 10.72 -6.86 -12.18
N LEU A 99 10.26 -7.15 -10.96
CA LEU A 99 9.55 -8.40 -10.67
C LEU A 99 8.12 -8.36 -11.22
N GLN A 100 7.42 -7.26 -11.00
CA GLN A 100 6.00 -7.13 -11.31
C GLN A 100 5.68 -6.89 -12.80
N ASP A 101 6.61 -6.34 -13.58
CA ASP A 101 6.42 -6.12 -15.03
C ASP A 101 7.25 -7.13 -15.85
N PRO A 102 6.62 -8.19 -16.42
CA PRO A 102 7.32 -9.20 -17.21
C PRO A 102 7.86 -8.67 -18.55
N THR A 103 7.44 -7.48 -18.97
CA THR A 103 7.95 -6.83 -20.18
C THR A 103 9.22 -6.02 -19.91
N ARG A 104 9.57 -5.82 -18.65
CA ARG A 104 10.68 -4.96 -18.24
C ARG A 104 12.02 -5.62 -18.56
N THR A 105 12.95 -4.81 -19.08
CA THR A 105 14.32 -5.28 -19.31
C THR A 105 14.95 -5.68 -17.98
N GLY A 106 15.49 -6.90 -17.93
CA GLY A 106 16.07 -7.46 -16.71
C GLY A 106 15.06 -8.09 -15.75
N HIS A 107 13.80 -8.31 -16.17
CA HIS A 107 12.86 -9.16 -15.45
C HIS A 107 13.51 -10.52 -15.14
N PRO A 108 13.64 -10.91 -13.86
CA PRO A 108 14.27 -12.17 -13.48
C PRO A 108 13.46 -13.38 -13.97
N ALA A 109 14.13 -14.52 -14.18
CA ALA A 109 13.40 -15.77 -14.40
C ALA A 109 12.67 -16.19 -13.12
N VAL A 110 11.49 -16.77 -13.26
CA VAL A 110 10.79 -17.46 -12.15
C VAL A 110 11.74 -18.46 -11.48
N ASP A 111 11.62 -18.61 -10.16
CA ASP A 111 12.47 -19.41 -9.27
C ASP A 111 13.92 -18.89 -9.10
N SER A 112 14.23 -17.69 -9.59
CA SER A 112 15.54 -17.09 -9.38
C SER A 112 15.69 -16.44 -7.99
N PRO A 113 16.89 -16.47 -7.40
CA PRO A 113 17.16 -15.73 -6.17
C PRO A 113 17.17 -14.22 -6.46
N VAL A 114 16.50 -13.46 -5.60
CA VAL A 114 16.35 -12.01 -5.73
C VAL A 114 16.60 -11.30 -4.40
N ARG A 115 17.00 -10.03 -4.48
CA ARG A 115 17.17 -9.15 -3.33
C ARG A 115 16.50 -7.81 -3.58
N LEU A 116 15.49 -7.48 -2.78
CA LEU A 116 14.80 -6.20 -2.78
C LEU A 116 15.40 -5.31 -1.68
N VAL A 117 15.81 -4.09 -2.02
CA VAL A 117 16.49 -3.17 -1.11
C VAL A 117 15.64 -1.92 -0.93
N ASP A 118 15.65 -1.36 0.28
CA ASP A 118 14.97 -0.10 0.62
C ASP A 118 13.45 -0.09 0.36
N VAL A 119 12.81 -1.26 0.39
CA VAL A 119 11.35 -1.40 0.28
C VAL A 119 10.67 -1.18 1.64
N ILE A 120 9.44 -0.66 1.63
CA ILE A 120 8.69 -0.30 2.83
C ILE A 120 7.56 -1.30 3.06
N VAL A 121 7.44 -1.83 4.28
CA VAL A 121 6.34 -2.72 4.66
C VAL A 121 5.02 -1.94 4.69
N THR A 122 4.05 -2.35 3.88
CA THR A 122 2.74 -1.67 3.74
C THR A 122 1.60 -2.40 4.43
N ALA A 123 1.74 -3.72 4.65
CA ALA A 123 0.81 -4.56 5.40
C ALA A 123 1.54 -5.78 5.98
N VAL A 124 1.03 -6.32 7.09
CA VAL A 124 1.50 -7.58 7.71
C VAL A 124 0.27 -8.44 7.96
N ALA A 125 0.26 -9.67 7.44
CA ALA A 125 -0.82 -10.62 7.69
C ALA A 125 -0.71 -11.19 9.10
N VAL A 126 -1.87 -11.33 9.76
CA VAL A 126 -1.99 -11.89 11.11
C VAL A 126 -2.99 -13.05 11.07
N GLY A 127 -2.52 -14.25 11.37
CA GLY A 127 -3.32 -15.47 11.32
C GLY A 127 -3.54 -16.03 9.91
N GLY A 128 -4.31 -17.11 9.82
CA GLY A 128 -4.62 -17.78 8.56
C GLY A 128 -3.42 -18.47 7.89
N GLY A 129 -3.57 -18.81 6.60
CA GLY A 129 -2.54 -19.49 5.81
C GLY A 129 -1.35 -18.61 5.44
N THR A 130 -1.46 -17.29 5.65
CA THR A 130 -0.43 -16.28 5.34
C THR A 130 0.16 -15.65 6.60
N ASP A 131 0.01 -16.28 7.77
CA ASP A 131 0.46 -15.73 9.06
C ASP A 131 1.95 -15.33 9.04
N GLY A 132 2.20 -14.03 9.22
CA GLY A 132 3.54 -13.45 9.19
C GLY A 132 4.12 -13.18 7.80
N SER A 133 3.39 -13.47 6.71
CA SER A 133 3.65 -12.87 5.40
C SER A 133 3.33 -11.37 5.44
N PHE A 134 3.90 -10.61 4.54
CA PHE A 134 3.75 -9.15 4.52
C PHE A 134 3.89 -8.61 3.11
N TRP A 135 3.39 -7.40 2.89
CA TRP A 135 3.53 -6.69 1.63
C TRP A 135 4.58 -5.61 1.79
N VAL A 136 5.40 -5.46 0.77
CA VAL A 136 6.38 -4.37 0.67
C VAL A 136 6.12 -3.56 -0.58
N GLN A 137 6.47 -2.28 -0.52
CA GLN A 137 6.30 -1.36 -1.63
C GLN A 137 7.50 -0.43 -1.72
N GLU A 138 7.91 -0.10 -2.94
CA GLU A 138 8.90 0.96 -3.13
C GLU A 138 8.37 2.31 -2.68
N GLN A 139 9.27 3.14 -2.13
CA GLN A 139 8.92 4.45 -1.55
C GLN A 139 8.18 5.37 -2.55
N GLY A 140 8.47 5.25 -3.85
CA GLY A 140 7.82 6.03 -4.90
C GLY A 140 6.34 5.69 -5.11
N GLY A 141 5.91 4.48 -4.73
CA GLY A 141 4.57 3.97 -4.99
C GLY A 141 4.21 3.92 -6.47
N GLY A 142 2.92 3.80 -6.79
CA GLY A 142 2.42 3.70 -8.16
C GLY A 142 2.28 2.27 -8.69
N PRO A 143 1.91 2.10 -9.97
CA PRO A 143 1.79 0.78 -10.59
C PRO A 143 3.10 -0.01 -10.47
N TYR A 144 3.03 -1.32 -10.29
CA TYR A 144 4.16 -2.26 -10.19
C TYR A 144 5.12 -2.01 -9.03
N SER A 145 4.72 -1.19 -8.04
CA SER A 145 5.60 -0.80 -6.93
C SER A 145 5.49 -1.70 -5.70
N GLY A 146 4.46 -2.54 -5.62
CA GLY A 146 4.13 -3.37 -4.46
C GLY A 146 4.29 -4.86 -4.76
N ILE A 147 4.56 -5.68 -3.75
CA ILE A 147 4.71 -7.13 -3.92
C ILE A 147 4.45 -7.87 -2.60
N LEU A 148 3.90 -9.08 -2.71
CA LEU A 148 3.78 -10.00 -1.59
C LEU A 148 5.16 -10.62 -1.26
N VAL A 149 5.52 -10.58 0.01
CA VAL A 149 6.61 -11.38 0.59
C VAL A 149 5.99 -12.53 1.36
N PHE A 150 5.95 -13.69 0.72
CA PHE A 150 5.48 -14.92 1.35
C PHE A 150 6.51 -15.39 2.38
N ARG A 151 6.09 -15.58 3.62
CA ARG A 151 6.95 -16.07 4.70
C ARG A 151 6.67 -17.55 4.97
N PRO A 152 7.60 -18.46 4.62
CA PRO A 152 7.51 -19.85 5.08
C PRO A 152 7.57 -19.92 6.61
N THR A 153 6.78 -20.80 7.22
CA THR A 153 6.73 -20.98 8.70
C THR A 153 8.11 -21.25 9.32
N ALA A 154 9.00 -21.92 8.57
CA ALA A 154 10.35 -22.25 9.00
C ALA A 154 11.29 -21.03 9.09
N VAL A 155 10.94 -19.91 8.46
CA VAL A 155 11.75 -18.68 8.48
C VAL A 155 11.33 -17.82 9.67
N PRO A 156 12.19 -17.62 10.68
CA PRO A 156 11.86 -16.78 11.81
C PRO A 156 11.87 -15.31 11.38
N VAL A 157 10.76 -14.62 11.57
CA VAL A 157 10.62 -13.17 11.37
C VAL A 157 10.03 -12.60 12.65
N THR A 158 10.69 -11.60 13.23
CA THR A 158 10.24 -10.95 14.47
C THR A 158 10.33 -9.45 14.32
N GLY A 159 9.30 -8.73 14.75
CA GLY A 159 9.34 -7.27 14.86
C GLY A 159 9.21 -6.52 13.55
N VAL A 160 8.68 -7.15 12.49
CA VAL A 160 8.31 -6.45 11.26
C VAL A 160 6.99 -5.72 11.47
N GLN A 161 6.98 -4.43 11.17
CA GLN A 161 5.82 -3.57 11.33
C GLN A 161 5.56 -2.78 10.06
N VAL A 162 4.30 -2.41 9.84
CA VAL A 162 3.93 -1.46 8.78
C VAL A 162 4.71 -0.16 8.99
N GLY A 163 5.35 0.32 7.92
CA GLY A 163 6.22 1.49 7.92
C GLY A 163 7.69 1.19 8.11
N ASP A 164 8.09 -0.06 8.37
CA ASP A 164 9.50 -0.42 8.38
C ASP A 164 10.06 -0.44 6.96
N ARG A 165 11.24 0.16 6.78
CA ARG A 165 12.09 -0.08 5.62
C ARG A 165 12.88 -1.35 5.85
N VAL A 166 12.88 -2.24 4.87
CA VAL A 166 13.51 -3.56 4.93
C VAL A 166 14.34 -3.89 3.70
N THR A 167 15.23 -4.87 3.85
CA THR A 167 15.84 -5.58 2.73
C THR A 167 15.41 -7.04 2.76
N VAL A 168 14.76 -7.47 1.68
CA VAL A 168 14.21 -8.81 1.52
C VAL A 168 15.13 -9.59 0.59
N THR A 169 15.57 -10.77 1.03
CA THR A 169 16.23 -11.75 0.14
C THR A 169 15.39 -13.01 0.10
N GLY A 170 15.16 -13.53 -1.09
CA GLY A 170 14.29 -14.68 -1.30
C GLY A 170 14.34 -15.21 -2.71
N THR A 171 13.33 -16.01 -3.04
CA THR A 171 13.13 -16.56 -4.38
C THR A 171 11.91 -15.92 -4.99
N TYR A 172 12.06 -15.33 -6.18
CA TYR A 172 10.93 -14.85 -6.96
C TYR A 172 10.13 -16.04 -7.51
N THR A 173 8.80 -16.01 -7.37
CA THR A 173 7.91 -17.02 -7.93
C THR A 173 6.58 -16.40 -8.40
N GLU A 174 5.91 -17.10 -9.31
CA GLU A 174 4.50 -16.91 -9.62
C GLU A 174 3.70 -18.01 -8.93
N TYR A 175 2.73 -17.65 -8.08
CA TYR A 175 1.93 -18.62 -7.34
C TYR A 175 0.45 -18.29 -7.41
N PHE A 176 -0.32 -19.11 -8.14
CA PHE A 176 -1.74 -18.84 -8.43
C PHE A 176 -2.00 -17.44 -9.02
N ASP A 177 -1.18 -17.09 -10.02
CA ASP A 177 -1.24 -15.78 -10.69
C ASP A 177 -1.01 -14.61 -9.71
N VAL A 178 -0.10 -14.80 -8.75
CA VAL A 178 0.41 -13.76 -7.85
C VAL A 178 1.93 -13.73 -7.98
N THR A 179 2.47 -12.55 -8.24
CA THR A 179 3.91 -12.28 -8.20
C THR A 179 4.34 -12.16 -6.73
N GLU A 180 5.16 -13.09 -6.25
CA GLU A 180 5.62 -13.08 -4.85
C GLU A 180 7.11 -13.40 -4.68
N VAL A 181 7.65 -13.02 -3.52
CA VAL A 181 8.99 -13.42 -3.06
C VAL A 181 8.86 -14.36 -1.88
N ILE A 182 9.28 -15.62 -2.05
CA ILE A 182 9.42 -16.58 -0.95
C ILE A 182 10.62 -16.15 -0.11
N LEU A 183 10.35 -15.65 1.09
CA LEU A 183 11.35 -15.11 1.99
C LEU A 183 12.38 -16.17 2.40
N SER A 184 13.67 -15.82 2.27
CA SER A 184 14.78 -16.58 2.85
C SER A 184 15.39 -15.86 4.04
N THR A 185 15.70 -14.57 3.88
CA THR A 185 16.23 -13.73 4.95
C THR A 185 15.63 -12.33 4.89
N LEU A 186 15.35 -11.77 6.05
CA LEU A 186 14.93 -10.39 6.21
C LEU A 186 16.02 -9.63 6.97
N GLU A 187 16.53 -8.57 6.35
CA GLU A 187 17.51 -7.68 6.94
C GLU A 187 16.87 -6.34 7.25
N SER A 188 17.35 -5.71 8.33
CA SER A 188 17.10 -4.31 8.69
C SER A 188 15.62 -3.92 8.72
N ALA A 189 14.95 -4.03 9.86
CA ALA A 189 13.67 -3.34 10.07
C ALA A 189 13.94 -2.00 10.75
N VAL A 190 13.93 -0.91 9.99
CA VAL A 190 14.07 0.44 10.54
C VAL A 190 12.83 1.28 10.21
N PRO A 191 12.28 2.04 11.17
CA PRO A 191 11.12 2.88 10.89
C PRO A 191 11.40 3.87 9.74
N ALA A 192 10.46 3.96 8.82
CA ALA A 192 10.48 4.86 7.68
C ALA A 192 9.10 5.50 7.47
N VAL A 193 9.03 6.42 6.50
CA VAL A 193 7.76 7.03 6.11
C VAL A 193 7.05 6.10 5.13
N PRO A 194 5.83 5.61 5.44
CA PRO A 194 5.06 4.79 4.50
C PRO A 194 4.79 5.55 3.19
N PRO A 195 4.74 4.84 2.04
CA PRO A 195 4.30 5.45 0.80
C PRO A 195 2.85 5.94 0.91
N VAL A 196 2.54 7.03 0.21
CA VAL A 196 1.18 7.56 0.14
C VAL A 196 0.32 6.60 -0.70
N PRO A 197 -0.87 6.19 -0.23
CA PRO A 197 -1.75 5.34 -1.03
C PRO A 197 -2.09 5.99 -2.38
N ALA A 198 -1.91 5.26 -3.48
CA ALA A 198 -2.26 5.75 -4.80
C ALA A 198 -3.78 5.84 -4.96
N ARG A 199 -4.29 6.97 -5.42
CA ARG A 199 -5.72 7.13 -5.69
C ARG A 199 -6.08 6.48 -7.02
N VAL A 200 -6.93 5.46 -7.01
CA VAL A 200 -7.32 4.70 -8.20
C VAL A 200 -8.84 4.54 -8.23
N ALA A 201 -9.44 4.50 -9.43
CA ALA A 201 -10.86 4.17 -9.53
C ALA A 201 -11.07 2.69 -9.23
N ALA A 202 -12.11 2.34 -8.47
CA ALA A 202 -12.36 0.96 -8.10
C ALA A 202 -12.54 0.02 -9.32
N LEU A 203 -13.11 0.53 -10.42
CA LEU A 203 -13.25 -0.24 -11.67
C LEU A 203 -11.91 -0.64 -12.30
N ASP A 204 -10.86 0.18 -12.10
CA ASP A 204 -9.53 -0.07 -12.68
C ASP A 204 -8.78 -1.15 -11.87
N LEU A 205 -9.22 -1.44 -10.65
CA LEU A 205 -8.66 -2.48 -9.78
C LEU A 205 -9.43 -3.80 -9.84
N ALA A 206 -10.65 -3.79 -10.39
CA ALA A 206 -11.55 -4.94 -10.41
C ALA A 206 -11.15 -5.97 -11.47
N ASN A 207 -11.69 -7.19 -11.34
CA ASN A 207 -11.45 -8.25 -12.31
C ASN A 207 -11.90 -7.85 -13.73
N GLY A 208 -11.11 -8.22 -14.73
CA GLY A 208 -11.30 -7.83 -16.14
C GLY A 208 -10.78 -6.43 -16.50
N SER A 209 -10.28 -5.64 -15.53
CA SER A 209 -9.53 -4.42 -15.85
C SER A 209 -8.16 -4.75 -16.43
N ALA A 210 -7.80 -4.09 -17.53
CA ALA A 210 -6.48 -4.21 -18.14
C ALA A 210 -5.34 -3.64 -17.27
N SER A 211 -5.67 -2.91 -16.21
CA SER A 211 -4.69 -2.28 -15.31
C SER A 211 -4.63 -2.92 -13.93
N ALA A 212 -5.54 -3.84 -13.58
CA ALA A 212 -5.61 -4.40 -12.23
C ALA A 212 -4.31 -5.08 -11.80
N GLU A 213 -3.69 -5.86 -12.71
CA GLU A 213 -2.40 -6.51 -12.47
C GLU A 213 -1.30 -5.52 -12.07
N SER A 214 -1.27 -4.34 -12.70
CA SER A 214 -0.28 -3.32 -12.36
C SER A 214 -0.44 -2.75 -10.95
N TRP A 215 -1.53 -3.04 -10.26
CA TRP A 215 -1.73 -2.62 -8.88
C TRP A 215 -1.53 -3.75 -7.88
N GLU A 216 -1.17 -4.96 -8.31
CA GLU A 216 -0.93 -6.07 -7.40
C GLU A 216 0.13 -5.74 -6.34
N GLY A 217 -0.22 -5.97 -5.08
CA GLY A 217 0.60 -5.70 -3.90
C GLY A 217 0.72 -4.21 -3.55
N VAL A 218 0.13 -3.31 -4.32
CA VAL A 218 0.24 -1.86 -4.12
C VAL A 218 -0.80 -1.37 -3.11
N LEU A 219 -0.37 -0.46 -2.23
CA LEU A 219 -1.23 0.30 -1.33
C LEU A 219 -2.00 1.38 -2.12
N VAL A 220 -3.30 1.20 -2.23
CA VAL A 220 -4.19 2.07 -3.01
C VAL A 220 -5.30 2.65 -2.13
N ARG A 221 -5.93 3.73 -2.62
CA ARG A 221 -7.13 4.34 -2.08
C ARG A 221 -8.19 4.42 -3.18
N VAL A 222 -9.37 3.89 -2.90
CA VAL A 222 -10.60 4.14 -3.65
C VAL A 222 -11.50 5.10 -2.87
N GLU A 223 -12.30 5.90 -3.56
CA GLU A 223 -13.12 6.94 -2.95
C GLU A 223 -14.54 6.95 -3.51
N SER A 224 -15.49 7.41 -2.69
CA SER A 224 -16.89 7.61 -3.08
C SER A 224 -17.53 6.36 -3.71
N VAL A 225 -17.44 5.24 -3.00
CA VAL A 225 -17.92 3.94 -3.46
C VAL A 225 -19.18 3.53 -2.69
N THR A 226 -20.00 2.70 -3.33
CA THR A 226 -21.21 2.12 -2.74
C THR A 226 -21.10 0.60 -2.76
N VAL A 227 -21.53 -0.05 -1.68
CA VAL A 227 -21.65 -1.51 -1.61
C VAL A 227 -22.72 -1.98 -2.59
N LEU A 228 -22.37 -2.89 -3.50
CA LEU A 228 -23.24 -3.45 -4.51
C LEU A 228 -23.74 -4.86 -4.16
N ASP A 229 -22.91 -5.65 -3.46
CA ASP A 229 -23.19 -7.02 -3.05
C ASP A 229 -22.47 -7.30 -1.74
N ASP A 230 -23.14 -7.84 -0.72
CA ASP A 230 -22.57 -8.16 0.59
C ASP A 230 -22.31 -9.67 0.79
N MET A 231 -22.57 -10.49 -0.24
CA MET A 231 -22.28 -11.93 -0.27
C MET A 231 -22.16 -12.42 -1.74
N PRO A 232 -21.07 -12.06 -2.45
CA PRO A 232 -20.94 -12.30 -3.88
C PRO A 232 -20.84 -13.78 -4.29
N ASP A 233 -20.56 -14.69 -3.34
CA ASP A 233 -20.38 -16.13 -3.59
C ASP A 233 -21.53 -16.97 -3.03
N ALA A 234 -22.70 -16.36 -2.83
CA ALA A 234 -23.89 -17.02 -2.31
C ALA A 234 -24.18 -18.37 -3.01
N PRO A 235 -24.49 -19.44 -2.27
CA PRO A 235 -24.83 -19.48 -0.84
C PRO A 235 -23.62 -19.58 0.12
N ASP A 236 -22.40 -19.67 -0.38
CA ASP A 236 -21.20 -19.70 0.45
C ASP A 236 -20.84 -18.26 0.89
N ASP A 237 -20.30 -18.11 2.10
CA ASP A 237 -19.87 -16.82 2.64
C ASP A 237 -18.37 -16.90 2.98
N PHE A 238 -17.58 -16.15 2.23
CA PHE A 238 -16.13 -16.06 2.39
C PHE A 238 -15.68 -14.73 3.01
N GLY A 239 -16.56 -13.96 3.65
CA GLY A 239 -16.16 -12.67 4.24
C GLY A 239 -16.18 -11.50 3.27
N GLU A 240 -16.26 -11.77 1.97
CA GLU A 240 -16.09 -10.81 0.89
C GLU A 240 -17.37 -10.01 0.57
N TRP A 241 -17.18 -8.82 0.01
CA TRP A 241 -18.25 -7.95 -0.49
C TRP A 241 -17.77 -7.13 -1.69
N VAL A 242 -18.70 -6.63 -2.50
CA VAL A 242 -18.42 -5.94 -3.77
C VAL A 242 -18.83 -4.47 -3.65
N ILE A 243 -17.97 -3.58 -4.14
CA ILE A 243 -18.24 -2.14 -4.23
C ILE A 243 -18.40 -1.67 -5.68
N THR A 244 -18.74 -0.38 -5.84
CA THR A 244 -18.75 0.33 -7.11
C THR A 244 -17.56 -0.06 -7.99
N GLY A 245 -17.83 -0.34 -9.27
CA GLY A 245 -16.81 -0.82 -10.21
C GLY A 245 -16.61 -2.34 -10.21
N GLY A 246 -17.28 -3.08 -9.33
CA GLY A 246 -17.15 -4.54 -9.26
C GLY A 246 -15.92 -5.01 -8.49
N LEU A 247 -15.23 -4.12 -7.78
CA LEU A 247 -14.07 -4.47 -6.96
C LEU A 247 -14.54 -5.23 -5.73
N ARG A 248 -13.93 -6.38 -5.46
CA ARG A 248 -14.14 -7.13 -4.21
C ARG A 248 -13.32 -6.52 -3.08
N VAL A 249 -13.84 -6.57 -1.87
CA VAL A 249 -13.15 -6.24 -0.63
C VAL A 249 -13.15 -7.49 0.24
N ASP A 250 -11.99 -7.84 0.78
CA ASP A 250 -11.72 -9.14 1.40
C ASP A 250 -11.17 -8.96 2.83
N ASP A 251 -11.46 -9.92 3.70
CA ASP A 251 -11.16 -9.88 5.13
C ASP A 251 -9.79 -10.49 5.51
N GLN A 252 -8.97 -10.90 4.52
CA GLN A 252 -7.65 -11.50 4.70
C GLN A 252 -6.71 -10.69 5.60
N LEU A 253 -6.72 -9.36 5.49
CA LEU A 253 -5.90 -8.48 6.36
C LEU A 253 -6.73 -7.86 7.50
N TYR A 254 -7.97 -7.47 7.22
CA TYR A 254 -8.86 -6.88 8.21
C TYR A 254 -10.32 -7.11 7.82
N SER A 255 -11.04 -7.79 8.72
CA SER A 255 -12.49 -7.95 8.61
C SER A 255 -13.22 -6.68 9.07
N VAL A 256 -14.00 -6.08 8.16
CA VAL A 256 -14.83 -4.90 8.45
C VAL A 256 -16.09 -5.36 9.15
N GLU A 257 -16.21 -5.04 10.44
CA GLU A 257 -17.31 -5.48 11.28
C GLU A 257 -18.07 -4.30 11.93
N PRO A 258 -19.43 -4.24 11.82
CA PRO A 258 -20.27 -5.15 11.03
C PRO A 258 -20.03 -5.00 9.51
N ARG A 259 -20.19 -6.11 8.76
CA ARG A 259 -20.11 -6.07 7.29
C ARG A 259 -21.05 -5.00 6.71
N PRO A 260 -20.57 -4.14 5.80
CA PRO A 260 -21.40 -3.13 5.16
C PRO A 260 -22.57 -3.75 4.37
N SER A 261 -23.80 -3.26 4.58
CA SER A 261 -24.96 -3.71 3.80
C SER A 261 -24.98 -3.07 2.40
N VAL A 262 -25.60 -3.76 1.43
CA VAL A 262 -25.86 -3.21 0.09
C VAL A 262 -26.48 -1.80 0.17
N GLY A 263 -25.96 -0.88 -0.64
CA GLY A 263 -26.38 0.53 -0.67
C GLY A 263 -25.64 1.44 0.32
N THR A 264 -24.80 0.90 1.21
CA THR A 264 -23.93 1.71 2.08
C THR A 264 -22.94 2.51 1.22
N VAL A 265 -22.87 3.82 1.46
CA VAL A 265 -21.87 4.70 0.85
C VAL A 265 -20.65 4.76 1.76
N ILE A 266 -19.47 4.63 1.16
CA ILE A 266 -18.17 4.67 1.83
C ILE A 266 -17.35 5.77 1.17
N GLN A 267 -16.92 6.75 1.97
CA GLN A 267 -16.12 7.88 1.50
C GLN A 267 -14.77 7.45 0.96
N SER A 268 -14.07 6.56 1.64
CA SER A 268 -12.82 5.99 1.14
C SER A 268 -12.48 4.64 1.75
N ILE A 269 -11.84 3.79 0.96
CA ILE A 269 -11.20 2.55 1.42
C ILE A 269 -9.74 2.61 1.00
N VAL A 270 -8.83 2.42 1.95
CA VAL A 270 -7.41 2.18 1.71
C VAL A 270 -7.13 0.68 1.84
N GLY A 271 -6.27 0.13 1.02
CA GLY A 271 -5.93 -1.28 1.15
C GLY A 271 -4.84 -1.71 0.19
N ILE A 272 -4.36 -2.94 0.36
CA ILE A 272 -3.49 -3.60 -0.60
C ILE A 272 -4.36 -4.18 -1.71
N GLN A 273 -4.10 -3.86 -2.97
CA GLN A 273 -4.74 -4.60 -4.05
C GLN A 273 -4.03 -5.96 -4.19
N HIS A 274 -4.79 -7.04 -4.24
CA HIS A 274 -4.26 -8.40 -4.24
C HIS A 274 -5.11 -9.31 -5.11
N HIS A 275 -4.47 -10.23 -5.82
CA HIS A 275 -5.16 -11.30 -6.53
C HIS A 275 -5.25 -12.56 -5.66
N ALA A 276 -6.44 -13.16 -5.57
CA ALA A 276 -6.64 -14.45 -4.95
C ALA A 276 -7.94 -15.08 -5.47
N PHE A 277 -7.96 -16.40 -5.66
CA PHE A 277 -9.14 -17.15 -6.10
C PHE A 277 -9.81 -16.53 -7.34
N GLU A 278 -9.00 -16.22 -8.37
CA GLU A 278 -9.44 -15.65 -9.67
C GLU A 278 -10.08 -14.26 -9.59
N ASN A 279 -9.88 -13.55 -8.46
CA ASN A 279 -10.42 -12.22 -8.24
C ASN A 279 -9.32 -11.26 -7.77
N TYR A 280 -9.29 -10.06 -8.35
CA TYR A 280 -8.64 -8.93 -7.73
C TYR A 280 -9.51 -8.35 -6.63
N LYS A 281 -8.90 -8.12 -5.49
CA LYS A 281 -9.55 -7.71 -4.25
C LYS A 281 -8.76 -6.57 -3.62
N LEU A 282 -9.46 -5.76 -2.84
CA LEU A 282 -8.86 -4.78 -1.95
C LEU A 282 -8.82 -5.35 -0.54
N LEU A 283 -7.66 -5.31 0.09
CA LEU A 283 -7.43 -5.79 1.44
C LEU A 283 -7.23 -4.59 2.38
N PRO A 284 -8.26 -4.10 3.10
CA PRO A 284 -8.09 -3.12 4.15
C PRO A 284 -7.15 -3.67 5.23
N ARG A 285 -6.35 -2.82 5.86
CA ARG A 285 -5.37 -3.27 6.87
C ARG A 285 -5.86 -3.04 8.28
N SER A 286 -6.85 -2.18 8.47
CA SER A 286 -7.44 -1.85 9.77
C SER A 286 -8.75 -1.08 9.63
N ALA A 287 -9.43 -0.83 10.74
CA ALA A 287 -10.60 0.04 10.80
C ALA A 287 -10.32 1.47 10.27
N ALA A 288 -9.09 1.95 10.42
CA ALA A 288 -8.71 3.30 9.98
C ALA A 288 -8.65 3.44 8.45
N ASP A 289 -8.62 2.31 7.73
CA ASP A 289 -8.60 2.31 6.28
C ASP A 289 -10.01 2.43 5.67
N VAL A 290 -11.09 2.33 6.46
CA VAL A 290 -12.49 2.42 5.96
C VAL A 290 -13.19 3.63 6.57
N ILE A 291 -13.50 4.62 5.74
CA ILE A 291 -14.13 5.88 6.15
C ILE A 291 -15.53 5.98 5.52
N TYR A 292 -16.55 6.14 6.36
CA TYR A 292 -17.97 6.30 5.98
C TYR A 292 -18.39 7.77 5.90
#